data_AF-A0A1X1T8U1-F1
#
_entry.id   AF-A0A1X1T8U1-F1
#
_cell.length_a   1.000
_cell.length_b   1.000
_cell.length_c   1.000
_cell.angle_alpha   90.00
_cell.angle_beta   90.00
_cell.angle_gamma   90.00
#
_symmetry.space_group_name_H-M   'P 1'
#
loop_
_entity.id
_entity.type
_entity.pdbx_description
1 polymer ?
#
loop_
_entity_poly.entity_id
_entity_poly.type
_entity_poly.pdbx_seq_one_letter_code
_entity_poly.pdbx_strand_id
1 'polypeptide(L)'
;MKRSTRVPALLGAAAALLLWGGAELAAPSAQAAPCPRLQACTTWCPGQPNPAGRPIPWDTSVCHDYYWDSYGVHDIGTGAFYAWRGMGW
;
A
#
# COMPACT_ATOMS: atom_id res chain seq x y z
N MET A 1 -1.96 53.68 -46.89
CA MET A 1 -1.78 52.26 -47.29
C MET A 1 -0.61 51.67 -46.50
N LYS A 2 -0.75 50.41 -46.03
CA LYS A 2 0.26 49.47 -45.46
C LYS A 2 0.61 49.69 -43.96
N ARG A 3 0.14 48.83 -43.03
CA ARG A 3 0.68 47.50 -42.62
C ARG A 3 2.07 47.67 -41.95
N SER A 4 2.45 47.05 -40.83
CA SER A 4 1.89 46.00 -39.97
C SER A 4 2.94 45.73 -38.86
N THR A 5 2.50 45.42 -37.62
CA THR A 5 3.08 44.46 -36.63
C THR A 5 4.58 44.60 -36.19
N ARG A 6 5.01 44.30 -34.95
CA ARG A 6 4.78 43.11 -34.11
C ARG A 6 5.06 43.45 -32.65
N VAL A 7 4.24 42.89 -31.75
CA VAL A 7 4.45 42.83 -30.30
C VAL A 7 5.49 41.75 -30.00
N PRO A 8 6.57 42.02 -29.24
CA PRO A 8 7.38 40.98 -28.65
C PRO A 8 7.22 41.01 -27.13
N ALA A 9 6.68 39.93 -26.57
CA ALA A 9 6.91 39.57 -25.18
C ALA A 9 6.76 38.05 -25.04
N LEU A 10 7.76 37.35 -25.58
CA LEU A 10 8.08 35.99 -25.14
C LEU A 10 8.73 36.12 -23.77
N LEU A 11 8.02 35.83 -22.69
CA LEU A 11 8.58 35.52 -21.38
C LEU A 11 7.52 34.85 -20.51
N GLY A 12 7.87 33.67 -19.98
CA GLY A 12 7.14 33.06 -18.87
C GLY A 12 6.68 31.65 -19.15
N ALA A 13 7.62 30.70 -19.26
CA ALA A 13 7.34 29.29 -19.10
C ALA A 13 6.72 29.04 -17.70
N ALA A 14 5.44 28.68 -17.65
CA ALA A 14 4.77 28.33 -16.40
C ALA A 14 3.62 27.34 -16.67
N ALA A 15 3.94 26.06 -16.85
CA ALA A 15 3.00 24.95 -16.66
C ALA A 15 3.74 23.61 -16.71
N ALA A 16 4.51 23.29 -15.67
CA ALA A 16 5.07 21.95 -15.50
C ALA A 16 5.04 21.55 -14.02
N LEU A 17 3.84 21.49 -13.42
CA LEU A 17 3.66 21.01 -12.05
C LEU A 17 2.30 20.32 -11.88
N LEU A 18 2.07 19.15 -12.48
CA LEU A 18 1.02 18.21 -12.06
C LEU A 18 1.39 16.75 -12.38
N LEU A 19 2.64 16.35 -12.09
CA LEU A 19 3.04 14.94 -12.08
C LEU A 19 3.70 14.60 -10.74
N TRP A 20 2.90 14.65 -9.67
CA TRP A 20 3.16 13.87 -8.46
C TRP A 20 1.83 13.48 -7.81
N GLY A 21 1.07 12.69 -8.56
CA GLY A 21 0.10 11.77 -7.98
C GLY A 21 0.85 10.58 -7.40
N GLY A 22 1.52 10.81 -6.28
CA GLY A 22 2.25 9.81 -5.51
C GLY A 22 2.29 10.35 -4.10
N ALA A 23 1.21 10.14 -3.36
CA ALA A 23 1.34 10.10 -1.92
C ALA A 23 2.22 8.88 -1.66
N GLU A 24 3.54 9.10 -1.67
CA GLU A 24 4.50 8.23 -1.05
C GLU A 24 4.11 8.25 0.43
N LEU A 25 3.10 7.47 0.81
CA LEU A 25 3.01 7.01 2.18
C LEU A 25 4.32 6.28 2.36
N ALA A 26 5.27 6.96 2.99
CA ALA A 26 6.32 6.34 3.76
C ALA A 26 5.60 5.49 4.80
N ALA A 27 5.06 4.36 4.36
CA ALA A 27 4.90 3.21 5.21
C ALA A 27 6.29 3.07 5.81
N PRO A 28 6.46 3.15 7.14
CA PRO A 28 7.71 2.72 7.73
C PRO A 28 8.00 1.39 7.06
N SER A 29 9.21 1.26 6.49
CA SER A 29 9.68 -0.03 6.01
C SER A 29 9.76 -0.92 7.22
N ALA A 30 8.61 -1.48 7.64
CA ALA A 30 8.56 -2.71 8.38
C ALA A 30 9.34 -3.65 7.48
N GLN A 31 10.57 -3.94 7.88
CA GLN A 31 11.38 -4.93 7.22
C GLN A 31 10.58 -6.22 7.39
N ALA A 32 9.73 -6.53 6.40
CA ALA A 32 8.95 -7.74 6.35
C ALA A 32 9.95 -8.86 6.63
N ALA A 33 9.77 -9.60 7.72
CA ALA A 33 10.62 -10.74 7.95
C ALA A 33 10.54 -11.64 6.72
N PRO A 34 11.65 -12.30 6.32
CA PRO A 34 11.68 -13.01 5.06
C PRO A 34 10.51 -13.99 4.97
N CYS A 35 9.71 -13.86 3.91
CA CYS A 35 8.59 -14.75 3.66
C CYS A 35 9.07 -16.21 3.78
N PRO A 36 8.44 -17.05 4.64
CA PRO A 36 8.88 -18.42 4.81
C PRO A 36 8.95 -19.18 3.48
N ARG A 37 9.90 -20.11 3.37
CA ARG A 37 10.06 -20.91 2.15
C ARG A 37 8.76 -21.59 1.77
N LEU A 38 8.46 -21.55 0.46
CA LEU A 38 7.25 -22.16 -0.14
C LEU A 38 5.92 -21.52 0.30
N GLN A 39 5.96 -20.33 0.89
CA GLN A 39 4.75 -19.53 1.17
C GLN A 39 4.60 -18.37 0.20
N ALA A 40 3.36 -17.96 -0.03
CA ALA A 40 3.02 -16.74 -0.75
C ALA A 40 2.58 -15.70 0.27
N CYS A 41 3.49 -14.80 0.62
CA CYS A 41 3.20 -13.75 1.59
C CYS A 41 2.59 -12.53 0.89
N THR A 42 1.69 -11.87 1.58
CA THR A 42 1.04 -10.64 1.13
C THR A 42 0.96 -9.65 2.28
N THR A 43 0.81 -8.38 1.94
CA THR A 43 0.65 -7.31 2.92
C THR A 43 -0.81 -6.89 2.99
N TRP A 44 -1.32 -6.67 4.20
CA TRP A 44 -2.59 -6.00 4.47
C TRP A 44 -2.34 -4.77 5.33
N CYS A 45 -2.95 -3.64 5.00
CA CYS A 45 -2.77 -2.38 5.70
C CYS A 45 -4.12 -1.79 6.15
N PRO A 46 -4.11 -0.86 7.14
CA PRO A 46 -5.31 -0.17 7.57
C PRO A 46 -6.05 0.48 6.39
N GLY A 47 -7.36 0.23 6.31
CA GLY A 47 -8.22 0.74 5.23
C GLY A 47 -8.32 -0.16 4.00
N GLN A 48 -7.51 -1.23 3.89
CA GLN A 48 -7.69 -2.25 2.85
C GLN A 48 -8.86 -3.20 3.19
N PRO A 49 -9.54 -3.78 2.19
CA PRO A 49 -10.55 -4.81 2.42
C PRO A 49 -10.03 -5.95 3.30
N ASN A 50 -10.92 -6.58 4.06
CA ASN A 50 -10.55 -7.71 4.90
C ASN A 50 -9.89 -8.81 4.05
N PRO A 51 -8.70 -9.29 4.43
CA PRO A 51 -7.91 -10.15 3.56
C PRO A 51 -8.47 -11.56 3.43
N ALA A 52 -9.09 -12.08 4.49
CA ALA A 52 -9.77 -13.38 4.47
C ALA A 52 -11.25 -13.27 4.10
N GLY A 53 -11.69 -12.12 3.54
CA GLY A 53 -13.12 -11.79 3.36
C GLY A 53 -13.89 -11.65 4.68
N ARG A 54 -13.20 -11.78 5.80
CA ARG A 54 -13.70 -11.92 7.16
C ARG A 54 -12.70 -11.30 8.15
N PRO A 55 -13.14 -10.83 9.33
CA PRO A 55 -12.23 -10.22 10.31
C PRO A 55 -11.22 -11.24 10.87
N ILE A 56 -9.95 -10.84 10.92
CA ILE A 56 -8.86 -11.53 11.62
C ILE A 56 -8.56 -10.74 12.90
N PRO A 57 -8.40 -11.39 14.07
CA PRO A 57 -8.21 -10.70 15.35
C PRO A 57 -6.76 -10.21 15.56
N TRP A 58 -6.19 -9.55 14.56
CA TRP A 58 -4.88 -8.87 14.64
C TRP A 58 -5.06 -7.36 14.87
N ASP A 59 -3.97 -6.63 15.10
CA ASP A 59 -4.01 -5.18 15.26
C ASP A 59 -4.36 -4.48 13.94
N THR A 60 -5.59 -3.99 13.79
CA THR A 60 -6.05 -3.35 12.55
C THR A 60 -5.49 -1.94 12.31
N SER A 61 -4.64 -1.41 13.21
CA SER A 61 -4.04 -0.08 13.11
C SER A 61 -2.66 -0.06 12.45
N VAL A 62 -2.07 -1.23 12.18
CA VAL A 62 -0.76 -1.38 11.55
C VAL A 62 -0.83 -2.27 10.30
N CYS A 63 0.16 -2.16 9.43
CA CYS A 63 0.31 -3.08 8.31
C CYS A 63 0.84 -4.43 8.79
N HIS A 64 0.29 -5.50 8.23
CA HIS A 64 0.64 -6.89 8.48
C HIS A 64 1.19 -7.54 7.22
N ASP A 65 2.36 -8.14 7.31
CA ASP A 65 2.85 -9.09 6.33
C ASP A 65 2.50 -10.48 6.80
N TYR A 66 1.77 -11.23 5.98
CA TYR A 66 1.24 -12.52 6.40
C TYR A 66 1.16 -13.50 5.23
N TYR A 67 1.05 -14.77 5.58
CA TYR A 67 0.61 -15.82 4.66
C TYR A 67 -0.51 -16.62 5.33
N TRP A 68 -1.28 -17.35 4.53
CA TRP A 68 -2.28 -18.29 5.03
C TRP A 68 -1.96 -19.71 4.59
N ASP A 69 -2.45 -20.66 5.36
CA ASP A 69 -2.47 -22.07 5.00
C ASP A 69 -3.83 -22.69 5.36
N SER A 70 -3.92 -24.02 5.34
CA SER A 70 -5.15 -24.74 5.72
C SER A 70 -5.49 -24.66 7.21
N TYR A 71 -4.61 -24.13 8.05
CA TYR A 71 -4.75 -24.07 9.51
C TYR A 71 -5.06 -22.66 10.02
N GLY A 72 -4.54 -21.61 9.38
CA GLY A 72 -4.80 -20.24 9.80
C GLY A 72 -4.08 -19.17 8.98
N VAL A 73 -4.02 -17.98 9.58
CA VAL A 73 -3.18 -16.87 9.13
C VAL A 73 -1.95 -16.75 10.02
N HIS A 74 -0.80 -16.61 9.39
CA HIS A 74 0.49 -16.43 10.03
C HIS A 74 0.99 -15.03 9.74
N ASP A 75 1.05 -14.19 10.77
CA ASP A 75 1.64 -12.86 10.70
C ASP A 75 3.15 -12.99 10.89
N ILE A 76 3.89 -12.58 9.87
CA ILE A 76 5.33 -12.72 9.74
C ILE A 76 6.04 -11.63 10.53
N GLY A 77 5.43 -10.45 10.66
CA GLY A 77 5.99 -9.31 11.38
C GLY A 77 5.94 -9.52 12.90
N THR A 78 4.84 -10.08 13.41
CA THR A 78 4.67 -10.32 14.85
C THR A 78 4.96 -11.77 15.27
N GLY A 79 4.96 -12.72 14.34
CA GLY A 79 5.03 -14.15 14.63
C GLY A 79 3.72 -14.75 15.15
N ALA A 80 2.62 -13.99 15.13
CA ALA A 80 1.33 -14.45 15.60
C ALA A 80 0.69 -15.46 14.64
N PHE A 81 0.04 -16.47 15.21
CA PHE A 81 -0.76 -17.44 14.45
C PHE A 81 -2.24 -17.34 14.84
N TYR A 82 -3.07 -17.08 13.85
CA TYR A 82 -4.51 -16.95 13.99
C TYR A 82 -5.22 -18.14 13.34
N ALA A 83 -5.50 -19.17 14.15
CA ALA A 83 -6.09 -20.42 13.68
C ALA A 83 -7.53 -20.23 13.17
N TRP A 84 -7.87 -20.81 12.02
CA TRP A 84 -9.24 -20.79 11.48
C TRP A 84 -10.26 -21.36 12.46
N ARG A 85 -9.91 -22.48 13.10
CA ARG A 85 -10.75 -23.14 14.11
C ARG A 85 -11.07 -22.26 15.31
N GLY A 86 -10.26 -21.25 15.58
CA GLY A 86 -10.46 -20.32 16.69
C GLY A 86 -11.31 -19.11 16.34
N MET A 87 -11.67 -18.91 15.06
CA MET A 87 -12.28 -17.65 14.64
C MET A 87 -13.80 -17.56 14.81
N GLY A 88 -14.48 -18.66 15.17
CA GLY A 88 -15.90 -18.61 15.57
C GLY A 88 -16.86 -18.43 14.41
N TRP A 89 -16.47 -18.84 13.20
CA TRP A 89 -17.27 -18.75 11.99
C TRP A 89 -16.95 -19.84 10.97
#